data_AF-A0A1I3Q9C0-F1
#
_entry.id   AF-A0A1I3Q9C0-F1
#
_cell.length_a   1.000
_cell.length_b   1.000
_cell.length_c   1.000
_cell.angle_alpha   90.00
_cell.angle_beta   90.00
_cell.angle_gamma   90.00
#
_symmetry.space_group_name_H-M   'P 1'
#
loop_
_entity.id
_entity.type
_entity.pdbx_description
1 polymer ?
#
loop_
_entity_poly.entity_id
_entity_poly.type
_entity_poly.pdbx_seq_one_letter_code
_entity_poly.pdbx_strand_id
1 'polypeptide(L)'
;MSKSKKVWIPAFIALIVAAVLVVCYYIYAPSKGELHPFPKGGNGTSSPGGLRPDRGEDPAVSGYFSTFGTIALFAGAASFSWFWFKKKRKSASRLVRQAGKLLYSLHKLLGWATFILIAVHGSYFLVTKINDEHVYTGLAGFAILLALTGYGYFIAKIRNKWMRSVHRTLGLLWLPVLWLHAGGSAVLAAAATLAVGGIVYLLEKNRTKQTVQE
;
A
#
# COMPACT_ATOMS: atom_id res chain seq x y z
N MET A 1 19.58 -10.74 23.64
CA MET A 1 18.72 -9.66 23.07
C MET A 1 17.55 -9.36 24.00
N SER A 2 17.37 -8.10 24.40
CA SER A 2 16.20 -7.70 25.21
C SER A 2 14.90 -8.05 24.48
N LYS A 3 13.87 -8.48 25.21
CA LYS A 3 12.55 -8.89 24.67
C LYS A 3 11.93 -7.83 23.73
N SER A 4 12.35 -6.57 23.87
CA SER A 4 12.00 -5.46 22.98
C SER A 4 12.57 -5.57 21.56
N LYS A 5 13.81 -6.04 21.38
CA LYS A 5 14.44 -6.18 20.06
C LYS A 5 13.90 -7.37 19.27
N LYS A 6 13.43 -8.43 19.95
CA LYS A 6 12.86 -9.63 19.30
C LYS A 6 11.60 -9.32 18.47
N VAL A 7 10.88 -8.26 18.82
CA VAL A 7 9.69 -7.80 18.08
C VAL A 7 10.02 -7.39 16.65
N TRP A 8 11.27 -7.08 16.31
CA TRP A 8 11.65 -6.72 14.95
C TRP A 8 11.95 -7.93 14.04
N ILE A 9 12.11 -9.13 14.60
CA ILE A 9 12.53 -10.32 13.83
C ILE A 9 11.59 -10.60 12.65
N PRO A 10 10.25 -10.69 12.82
CA PRO A 10 9.35 -10.92 11.70
C PRO A 10 9.42 -9.82 10.62
N ALA A 11 9.56 -8.56 11.02
CA ALA A 11 9.71 -7.45 10.09
C ALA A 11 11.02 -7.50 9.30
N PHE A 12 12.14 -7.89 9.93
CA PHE A 12 13.41 -8.08 9.22
C PHE A 12 13.34 -9.24 8.25
N ILE A 13 12.70 -10.36 8.62
CA ILE A 13 12.48 -11.49 7.72
C ILE A 13 11.67 -11.02 6.50
N ALA A 14 10.55 -10.33 6.70
CA ALA A 14 9.73 -9.81 5.61
C ALA A 14 10.51 -8.83 4.72
N LEU A 15 11.35 -7.97 5.31
CA LEU A 15 12.19 -7.04 4.57
C LEU A 15 13.25 -7.75 3.73
N ILE A 16 13.91 -8.78 4.27
CA ILE A 16 14.91 -9.57 3.54
C ILE A 16 14.23 -10.31 2.39
N VAL A 17 13.09 -10.95 2.63
CA VAL A 17 12.30 -11.62 1.58
C VAL A 17 11.92 -10.62 0.48
N ALA A 18 11.40 -9.44 0.84
CA ALA A 18 11.06 -8.41 -0.12
C ALA A 18 12.28 -7.91 -0.91
N ALA A 19 13.42 -7.70 -0.24
CA ALA A 19 14.65 -7.27 -0.89
C ALA A 19 15.17 -8.31 -1.89
N VAL A 20 15.18 -9.59 -1.50
CA VAL A 20 15.56 -10.70 -2.40
C VAL A 20 14.63 -10.73 -3.61
N LEU A 21 13.31 -10.61 -3.41
CA LEU A 21 12.34 -10.59 -4.51
C LEU A 21 12.53 -9.39 -5.45
N VAL A 22 12.84 -8.19 -4.91
CA VAL A 22 13.17 -7.02 -5.73
C VAL A 22 14.47 -7.23 -6.52
N VAL A 23 15.47 -7.87 -5.92
CA VAL A 23 16.70 -8.25 -6.65
C VAL A 23 16.38 -9.25 -7.76
N CYS A 24 15.55 -10.27 -7.49
CA CYS A 24 15.08 -11.20 -8.53
C CYS A 24 14.37 -10.45 -9.66
N TYR A 25 13.51 -9.48 -9.35
CA TYR A 25 12.90 -8.63 -10.37
C TYR A 25 13.94 -7.98 -11.28
N TYR A 26 14.97 -7.32 -10.73
CA TYR A 26 16.00 -6.67 -11.54
C TYR A 26 16.93 -7.63 -12.30
N ILE A 27 17.07 -8.88 -11.86
CA ILE A 27 17.85 -9.91 -12.57
C ILE A 27 17.03 -10.51 -13.72
N TYR A 28 15.74 -10.77 -13.51
CA TYR A 28 14.89 -11.44 -14.48
C TYR A 28 14.14 -10.48 -15.42
N ALA A 29 13.96 -9.20 -15.07
CA ALA A 29 13.34 -8.20 -15.94
C ALA A 29 14.15 -7.88 -17.21
N PRO A 30 15.50 -7.73 -17.17
CA PRO A 30 16.29 -7.43 -18.38
C PRO A 30 16.31 -8.55 -19.42
N SER A 31 15.85 -9.77 -19.07
CA SER A 31 15.76 -10.92 -20.00
C SER A 31 14.76 -10.71 -21.13
N LYS A 32 13.91 -9.68 -21.04
CA LYS A 32 12.97 -9.25 -22.08
C LYS A 32 13.14 -7.75 -22.25
N GLY A 33 14.04 -7.35 -23.14
CA GLY A 33 14.31 -5.94 -23.42
C GLY A 33 13.10 -5.23 -24.02
N GLU A 34 12.22 -4.68 -23.17
CA GLU A 34 11.33 -3.59 -23.53
C GLU A 34 11.44 -2.51 -22.45
N LEU A 35 12.02 -1.38 -22.86
CA LEU A 35 11.89 -0.12 -22.15
C LEU A 35 10.40 0.11 -21.86
N HIS A 36 10.03 0.25 -20.59
CA HIS A 36 8.69 0.65 -20.15
C HIS A 36 8.09 1.74 -21.06
N PRO A 37 6.99 1.50 -21.79
CA PRO A 37 6.15 2.59 -22.24
C PRO A 37 5.47 3.17 -20.99
N PHE A 38 5.58 4.48 -20.83
CA PHE A 38 4.76 5.25 -19.90
C PHE A 38 3.28 4.83 -19.99
N PRO A 39 2.51 4.85 -18.89
CA PRO A 39 1.10 4.52 -18.96
C PRO A 39 0.37 5.61 -19.78
N LYS A 40 -0.01 5.27 -21.02
CA LYS A 40 -1.01 6.02 -21.78
C LYS A 40 -2.35 5.79 -21.10
N GLY A 41 -2.82 6.77 -20.33
CA GLY A 41 -4.23 6.92 -20.05
C GLY A 41 -4.96 7.21 -21.37
N GLY A 42 -6.01 6.46 -21.68
CA GLY A 42 -6.87 6.76 -22.82
C GLY A 42 -7.65 5.56 -23.33
N ASN A 43 -8.97 5.72 -23.33
CA ASN A 43 -9.96 4.87 -23.99
C ASN A 43 -9.52 4.39 -25.38
N GLY A 44 -9.82 3.12 -25.66
CA GLY A 44 -10.19 2.57 -26.96
C GLY A 44 -9.21 2.76 -28.12
N THR A 45 -8.60 1.66 -28.58
CA THR A 45 -8.72 1.15 -29.95
C THR A 45 -7.70 0.02 -30.15
N SER A 46 -8.21 -1.10 -30.65
CA SER A 46 -7.46 -2.27 -31.07
C SER A 46 -6.31 -1.88 -32.01
N SER A 47 -5.09 -2.33 -31.71
CA SER A 47 -4.04 -2.45 -32.71
C SER A 47 -3.59 -3.90 -32.82
N PRO A 48 -3.46 -4.44 -34.04
CA PRO A 48 -3.17 -5.85 -34.28
C PRO A 48 -1.66 -6.06 -34.42
N GLY A 49 -1.07 -6.90 -33.58
CA GLY A 49 0.32 -7.31 -33.75
C GLY A 49 0.92 -7.90 -32.49
N GLY A 50 0.91 -9.23 -32.38
CA GLY A 50 1.58 -9.96 -31.31
C GLY A 50 0.77 -11.14 -30.77
N LEU A 51 0.50 -12.13 -31.62
CA LEU A 51 -0.03 -13.43 -31.19
C LEU A 51 1.07 -14.16 -30.40
N ARG A 52 1.15 -13.90 -29.10
CA ARG A 52 1.63 -14.88 -28.12
C ARG A 52 0.38 -15.53 -27.53
N PRO A 53 0.29 -16.87 -27.44
CA PRO A 53 -0.89 -17.50 -26.88
C PRO A 53 -0.92 -17.23 -25.38
N ASP A 54 -1.57 -16.15 -24.97
CA ASP A 54 -2.01 -16.00 -23.60
C ASP A 54 -2.94 -17.17 -23.30
N ARG A 55 -2.56 -17.92 -22.27
CA ARG A 55 -3.17 -19.18 -21.88
C ARG A 55 -4.61 -18.96 -21.43
N GLY A 56 -5.56 -18.89 -22.36
CA GLY A 56 -7.00 -18.98 -22.10
C GLY A 56 -7.58 -18.03 -21.05
N GLU A 57 -6.93 -16.92 -20.73
CA GLU A 57 -7.46 -15.92 -19.81
C GLU A 57 -8.54 -15.10 -20.52
N ASP A 58 -9.75 -15.08 -19.97
CA ASP A 58 -10.78 -14.12 -20.38
C ASP A 58 -10.32 -12.70 -20.01
N PRO A 59 -10.15 -11.79 -20.98
CA PRO A 59 -9.71 -10.41 -20.74
C PRO A 59 -10.60 -9.67 -19.73
N ALA A 60 -11.90 -9.99 -19.68
CA ALA A 60 -12.82 -9.38 -18.73
C ALA A 60 -12.52 -9.81 -17.28
N VAL A 61 -12.22 -11.09 -17.07
CA VAL A 61 -11.88 -11.64 -15.75
C VAL A 61 -10.58 -11.02 -15.24
N SER A 62 -9.54 -10.99 -16.08
CA SER A 62 -8.24 -10.36 -15.76
C SER A 62 -8.42 -8.88 -15.38
N GLY A 63 -9.32 -8.17 -16.07
CA GLY A 63 -9.70 -6.79 -15.76
C GLY A 63 -10.32 -6.59 -14.36
N TYR A 64 -11.19 -7.50 -13.91
CA TYR A 64 -11.77 -7.43 -12.57
C TYR A 64 -10.71 -7.59 -11.46
N PHE A 65 -9.80 -8.56 -11.60
CA PHE A 65 -8.73 -8.75 -10.62
C PHE A 65 -7.74 -7.58 -10.60
N SER A 66 -7.44 -6.96 -11.74
CA SER A 66 -6.66 -5.71 -11.80
C SER A 66 -7.36 -4.57 -11.05
N THR A 67 -8.69 -4.46 -11.21
CA THR A 67 -9.51 -3.49 -10.48
C THR A 67 -9.46 -3.72 -8.98
N PHE A 68 -9.47 -4.97 -8.50
CA PHE A 68 -9.29 -5.28 -7.07
C PHE A 68 -7.95 -4.79 -6.54
N GLY A 69 -6.86 -4.93 -7.30
CA GLY A 69 -5.55 -4.37 -6.94
C GLY A 69 -5.59 -2.85 -6.78
N THR A 70 -6.26 -2.15 -7.70
CA THR A 70 -6.43 -0.70 -7.65
C THR A 70 -7.29 -0.26 -6.46
N ILE A 71 -8.44 -0.91 -6.24
CA ILE A 71 -9.30 -0.64 -5.08
C ILE A 71 -8.53 -0.86 -3.78
N ALA A 72 -7.77 -1.94 -3.68
CA ALA A 72 -6.98 -2.24 -2.50
C ALA A 72 -5.89 -1.19 -2.24
N LEU A 73 -5.24 -0.69 -3.29
CA LEU A 73 -4.25 0.37 -3.19
C LEU A 73 -4.85 1.65 -2.60
N PHE A 74 -6.00 2.10 -3.10
CA PHE A 74 -6.68 3.29 -2.58
C PHE A 74 -7.29 3.06 -1.19
N ALA A 75 -7.80 1.87 -0.89
CA ALA A 75 -8.22 1.50 0.47
C ALA A 75 -7.02 1.52 1.44
N GLY A 76 -5.85 1.05 1.00
CA GLY A 76 -4.59 1.12 1.72
C GLY A 76 -4.14 2.55 1.98
N ALA A 77 -4.24 3.44 0.98
CA ALA A 77 -3.93 4.87 1.11
C ALA A 77 -4.89 5.59 2.08
N ALA A 78 -6.20 5.30 2.00
CA ALA A 78 -7.18 5.80 2.94
C ALA A 78 -6.88 5.31 4.38
N SER A 79 -6.52 4.03 4.53
CA SER A 79 -6.09 3.47 5.82
C SER A 79 -4.81 4.15 6.33
N PHE A 80 -3.83 4.40 5.46
CA PHE A 80 -2.55 5.03 5.81
C PHE A 80 -2.73 6.50 6.19
N SER A 81 -3.72 7.21 5.62
CA SER A 81 -4.03 8.60 5.95
C SER A 81 -4.30 8.83 7.44
N TRP A 82 -4.68 7.78 8.19
CA TRP A 82 -4.72 7.79 9.66
C TRP A 82 -3.42 8.30 10.31
N PHE A 83 -2.27 8.12 9.65
CA PHE A 83 -0.97 8.61 10.08
C PHE A 83 -0.98 10.10 10.47
N TRP A 84 -1.71 10.93 9.71
CA TRP A 84 -1.81 12.38 9.91
C TRP A 84 -2.70 12.74 11.11
N PHE A 85 -3.69 11.90 11.42
CA PHE A 85 -4.69 12.18 12.45
C PHE A 85 -4.36 11.58 13.83
N LYS A 86 -3.39 10.67 13.92
CA LYS A 86 -3.09 9.92 15.16
C LYS A 86 -2.81 10.79 16.39
N LYS A 87 -2.21 11.99 16.20
CA LYS A 87 -1.94 12.96 17.27
C LYS A 87 -3.00 14.07 17.36
N LYS A 88 -4.00 14.09 16.47
CA LYS A 88 -4.93 15.22 16.28
C LYS A 88 -6.37 14.91 16.74
N ARG A 89 -6.58 13.81 17.46
CA ARG A 89 -7.90 13.43 18.03
C ARG A 89 -8.45 14.43 19.07
N LYS A 90 -7.61 15.28 19.63
CA LYS A 90 -8.00 16.38 20.54
C LYS A 90 -7.86 17.76 19.89
N SER A 91 -7.81 17.83 18.56
CA SER A 91 -7.68 19.10 17.84
C SER A 91 -8.87 20.03 18.12
N ALA A 92 -8.60 21.33 18.12
CA ALA A 92 -9.61 22.38 18.25
C ALA A 92 -10.57 22.40 17.04
N SER A 93 -10.10 21.96 15.87
CA SER A 93 -10.94 21.83 14.68
C SER A 93 -11.90 20.63 14.80
N ARG A 94 -13.22 20.92 14.81
CA ARG A 94 -14.27 19.89 14.85
C ARG A 94 -14.16 18.91 13.67
N LEU A 95 -13.84 19.42 12.47
CA LEU A 95 -13.66 18.62 11.25
C LEU A 95 -12.47 17.65 11.38
N VAL A 96 -11.29 18.15 11.78
CA VAL A 96 -10.09 17.31 11.96
C VAL A 96 -10.32 16.24 13.02
N ARG A 97 -11.05 16.60 14.10
CA ARG A 97 -11.40 15.66 15.16
C ARG A 97 -12.38 14.58 14.70
N GLN A 98 -13.43 14.93 13.96
CA GLN A 98 -14.41 13.98 13.43
C GLN A 98 -13.78 13.04 12.39
N ALA A 99 -13.05 13.60 11.42
CA ALA A 99 -12.30 12.84 10.43
C ALA A 99 -11.29 11.89 11.10
N GLY A 100 -10.58 12.37 12.14
CA GLY A 100 -9.69 11.52 12.92
C GLY A 100 -10.38 10.37 13.65
N LYS A 101 -11.59 10.58 14.20
CA LYS A 101 -12.37 9.48 14.81
C LYS A 101 -12.82 8.45 13.76
N LEU A 102 -13.30 8.91 12.60
CA LEU A 102 -13.72 8.06 11.50
C LEU A 102 -12.55 7.24 10.94
N LEU A 103 -11.42 7.88 10.63
CA LEU A 103 -10.24 7.17 10.14
C LEU A 103 -9.68 6.21 11.18
N TYR A 104 -9.78 6.52 12.48
CA TYR A 104 -9.40 5.58 13.54
C TYR A 104 -10.28 4.32 13.54
N SER A 105 -11.60 4.45 13.40
CA SER A 105 -12.49 3.29 13.35
C SER A 105 -12.33 2.49 12.07
N LEU A 106 -12.18 3.17 10.93
CA LEU A 106 -12.04 2.54 9.62
C LEU A 106 -10.66 1.94 9.38
N HIS A 107 -9.58 2.44 10.00
CA HIS A 107 -8.21 1.99 9.73
C HIS A 107 -8.05 0.46 9.82
N LYS A 108 -8.65 -0.18 10.84
CA LYS A 108 -8.61 -1.64 10.98
C LYS A 108 -9.40 -2.34 9.87
N LEU A 109 -10.61 -1.86 9.57
CA LEU A 109 -11.47 -2.42 8.52
C LEU A 109 -10.79 -2.30 7.14
N LEU A 110 -10.32 -1.10 6.80
CA LEU A 110 -9.63 -0.82 5.55
C LEU A 110 -8.32 -1.62 5.43
N GLY A 111 -7.60 -1.81 6.54
CA GLY A 111 -6.41 -2.67 6.57
C GLY A 111 -6.73 -4.12 6.20
N TRP A 112 -7.79 -4.70 6.77
CA TRP A 112 -8.25 -6.06 6.42
C TRP A 112 -8.78 -6.15 5.00
N ALA A 113 -9.59 -5.18 4.56
CA ALA A 113 -10.09 -5.13 3.19
C ALA A 113 -8.95 -5.06 2.18
N THR A 114 -7.95 -4.21 2.43
CA THR A 114 -6.74 -4.10 1.60
C THR A 114 -6.01 -5.43 1.52
N PHE A 115 -5.80 -6.09 2.67
CA PHE A 115 -5.13 -7.39 2.72
C PHE A 115 -5.86 -8.46 1.92
N ILE A 116 -7.19 -8.58 2.09
CA ILE A 116 -8.00 -9.58 1.39
C ILE A 116 -8.00 -9.31 -0.12
N LEU A 117 -8.23 -8.07 -0.54
CA LEU A 117 -8.25 -7.73 -1.97
C LEU A 117 -6.90 -7.97 -2.63
N ILE A 118 -5.79 -7.63 -1.98
CA ILE A 118 -4.44 -7.91 -2.51
C ILE A 118 -4.18 -9.41 -2.53
N ALA A 119 -4.61 -10.17 -1.53
CA ALA A 119 -4.47 -11.63 -1.53
C ALA A 119 -5.24 -12.26 -2.70
N VAL A 120 -6.47 -11.81 -2.97
CA VAL A 120 -7.29 -12.28 -4.09
C VAL A 120 -6.66 -11.89 -5.44
N HIS A 121 -6.32 -10.61 -5.62
CA HIS A 121 -5.62 -10.09 -6.80
C HIS A 121 -4.31 -10.84 -7.06
N GLY A 122 -3.47 -10.96 -6.04
CA GLY A 122 -2.16 -11.59 -6.13
C GLY A 122 -2.24 -13.10 -6.38
N SER A 123 -3.18 -13.80 -5.76
CA SER A 123 -3.35 -15.25 -5.97
C SER A 123 -3.77 -15.57 -7.40
N TYR A 124 -4.65 -14.77 -7.99
CA TYR A 124 -5.05 -14.91 -9.38
C TYR A 124 -3.83 -14.77 -10.30
N PHE A 125 -3.13 -13.63 -10.24
CA PHE A 125 -1.99 -13.37 -11.12
C PHE A 125 -0.77 -14.26 -10.85
N LEU A 126 -0.59 -14.77 -9.63
CA LEU A 126 0.46 -15.73 -9.33
C LEU A 126 0.26 -17.06 -10.09
N VAL A 127 -0.99 -17.50 -10.23
CA VAL A 127 -1.33 -18.76 -10.92
C VAL A 127 -1.40 -18.55 -12.43
N THR A 128 -1.97 -17.44 -12.87
CA THR A 128 -2.26 -17.25 -14.30
C THR A 128 -1.11 -16.57 -15.05
N LYS A 129 -0.30 -15.75 -14.37
CA LYS A 129 0.85 -15.01 -14.92
C LYS A 129 2.18 -15.33 -14.23
N ILE A 130 2.42 -16.59 -13.87
CA ILE A 130 3.63 -17.02 -13.12
C ILE A 130 4.97 -16.65 -13.80
N ASN A 131 4.98 -16.45 -15.12
CA ASN A 131 6.18 -16.11 -15.90
C ASN A 131 6.38 -14.59 -16.11
N ASP A 132 5.55 -13.76 -15.49
CA ASP A 132 5.65 -12.30 -15.51
C ASP A 132 6.59 -11.82 -14.39
N GLU A 133 7.61 -11.06 -14.77
CA GLU A 133 8.58 -10.49 -13.83
C GLU A 133 7.94 -9.56 -12.78
N HIS A 134 6.78 -8.93 -13.06
CA HIS A 134 6.05 -8.11 -12.10
C HIS A 134 5.48 -8.91 -10.91
N VAL A 135 5.42 -10.25 -11.02
CA VAL A 135 5.05 -11.13 -9.90
C VAL A 135 6.03 -10.95 -8.74
N TYR A 136 7.32 -10.75 -9.00
CA TYR A 136 8.32 -10.58 -7.94
C TYR A 136 8.10 -9.30 -7.12
N THR A 137 7.79 -8.17 -7.77
CA THR A 137 7.48 -6.91 -7.06
C THR A 137 6.15 -6.99 -6.32
N GLY A 138 5.17 -7.72 -6.88
CA GLY A 138 3.89 -8.00 -6.22
C GLY A 138 4.06 -8.85 -4.96
N LEU A 139 4.84 -9.94 -5.04
CA LEU A 139 5.17 -10.79 -3.89
C LEU A 139 5.97 -10.03 -2.83
N ALA A 140 6.91 -9.17 -3.22
CA ALA A 140 7.65 -8.33 -2.30
C ALA A 140 6.70 -7.39 -1.53
N GLY A 141 5.76 -6.77 -2.25
CA GLY A 141 4.72 -5.92 -1.66
C GLY A 141 3.81 -6.70 -0.72
N PHE A 142 3.41 -7.91 -1.11
CA PHE A 142 2.56 -8.79 -0.30
C PHE A 142 3.27 -9.28 0.96
N ALA A 143 4.56 -9.60 0.90
CA ALA A 143 5.34 -10.02 2.08
C ALA A 143 5.39 -8.92 3.16
N ILE A 144 5.61 -7.66 2.75
CA ILE A 144 5.57 -6.51 3.67
C ILE A 144 4.15 -6.31 4.21
N LEU A 145 3.12 -6.41 3.36
CA LEU A 145 1.73 -6.27 3.77
C LEU A 145 1.30 -7.37 4.76
N LEU A 146 1.72 -8.62 4.55
CA LEU A 146 1.46 -9.73 5.45
C LEU A 146 2.05 -9.46 6.83
N ALA A 147 3.30 -8.98 6.89
CA ALA A 147 3.90 -8.52 8.14
C ALA A 147 3.09 -7.37 8.73
N LEU A 148 2.74 -6.34 7.95
CA LEU A 148 1.98 -5.18 8.41
C LEU A 148 0.66 -5.58 9.07
N THR A 149 -0.11 -6.47 8.43
CA THR A 149 -1.36 -7.04 8.95
C THR A 149 -1.13 -7.84 10.23
N GLY A 150 -0.10 -8.68 10.26
CA GLY A 150 0.30 -9.43 11.46
C GLY A 150 0.59 -8.49 12.65
N TYR A 151 1.46 -7.50 12.46
CA TYR A 151 1.73 -6.50 13.50
C TYR A 151 0.46 -5.72 13.90
N GLY A 152 -0.39 -5.36 12.93
CA GLY A 152 -1.67 -4.68 13.18
C GLY A 152 -2.60 -5.51 14.09
N TYR A 153 -2.68 -6.81 13.86
CA TYR A 153 -3.45 -7.74 14.69
C TYR A 153 -2.87 -7.87 16.11
N PHE A 154 -1.55 -8.00 16.24
CA PHE A 154 -0.90 -8.23 17.52
C PHE A 154 -0.69 -6.96 18.37
N ILE A 155 -0.81 -5.75 17.81
CA ILE A 155 -0.64 -4.48 18.54
C ILE A 155 -1.57 -4.37 19.77
N ALA A 156 -2.79 -4.90 19.68
CA ALA A 156 -3.74 -4.88 20.79
C ALA A 156 -3.46 -5.98 21.83
N LYS A 157 -2.79 -7.08 21.43
CA LYS A 157 -2.55 -8.25 22.27
C LYS A 157 -1.19 -8.19 23.00
N ILE A 158 -0.18 -7.63 22.35
CA ILE A 158 1.19 -7.58 22.87
C ILE A 158 1.50 -6.16 23.35
N ARG A 159 1.60 -5.98 24.67
CA ARG A 159 1.93 -4.70 25.30
C ARG A 159 3.41 -4.36 25.14
N ASN A 160 3.81 -3.96 23.93
CA ASN A 160 5.16 -3.52 23.61
C ASN A 160 5.16 -2.25 22.75
N LYS A 161 5.89 -1.22 23.20
CA LYS A 161 6.00 0.07 22.50
C LYS A 161 6.56 -0.05 21.08
N TRP A 162 7.42 -1.05 20.83
CA TRP A 162 8.05 -1.27 19.54
C TRP A 162 7.07 -1.79 18.48
N MET A 163 6.00 -2.50 18.86
CA MET A 163 5.00 -3.02 17.91
C MET A 163 4.43 -1.93 17.02
N ARG A 164 4.08 -0.78 17.61
CA ARG A 164 3.56 0.38 16.87
C ARG A 164 4.62 1.04 15.98
N SER A 165 5.88 1.03 16.43
CA SER A 165 6.99 1.55 15.62
C SER A 165 7.23 0.68 14.40
N VAL A 166 7.27 -0.65 14.58
CA VAL A 166 7.48 -1.60 13.48
C VAL A 166 6.36 -1.50 12.45
N HIS A 167 5.10 -1.52 12.90
CA HIS A 167 3.95 -1.37 12.00
C HIS A 167 4.01 -0.06 11.19
N ARG A 168 4.38 1.05 11.83
CA ARG A 168 4.59 2.33 11.13
C ARG A 168 5.72 2.27 10.11
N THR A 169 6.87 1.68 10.48
CA THR A 169 8.03 1.59 9.60
C THR A 169 7.74 0.69 8.39
N LEU A 170 7.08 -0.45 8.60
CA LEU A 170 6.63 -1.33 7.53
C LEU A 170 5.68 -0.60 6.57
N GLY A 171 4.74 0.20 7.09
CA GLY A 171 3.84 0.99 6.25
C GLY A 171 4.57 2.01 5.37
N LEU A 172 5.67 2.60 5.86
CA LEU A 172 6.52 3.50 5.06
C LEU A 172 7.36 2.75 4.03
N LEU A 173 7.92 1.60 4.41
CA LEU A 173 8.71 0.73 3.52
C LEU A 173 7.88 0.09 2.42
N TRP A 174 6.57 -0.01 2.61
CA TRP A 174 5.66 -0.53 1.59
C TRP A 174 5.52 0.42 0.40
N LEU A 175 5.64 1.75 0.60
CA LEU A 175 5.50 2.76 -0.45
C LEU A 175 6.46 2.59 -1.64
N PRO A 176 7.79 2.43 -1.47
CA PRO A 176 8.68 2.22 -2.61
C PRO A 176 8.38 0.92 -3.35
N VAL A 177 7.96 -0.14 -2.64
CA VAL A 177 7.58 -1.40 -3.29
C VAL A 177 6.28 -1.26 -4.08
N LEU A 178 5.30 -0.53 -3.55
CA LEU A 178 4.09 -0.17 -4.28
C LEU A 178 4.37 0.69 -5.51
N TRP A 179 5.35 1.59 -5.45
CA TRP A 179 5.78 2.35 -6.62
C TRP A 179 6.27 1.41 -7.72
N LEU A 180 7.15 0.47 -7.39
CA LEU A 180 7.69 -0.51 -8.34
C LEU A 180 6.61 -1.40 -8.94
N HIS A 181 5.61 -1.79 -8.14
CA HIS A 181 4.58 -2.73 -8.57
C HIS A 181 3.40 -2.07 -9.30
N ALA A 182 2.87 -0.96 -8.76
CA ALA A 182 1.64 -0.32 -9.25
C ALA A 182 1.88 1.00 -10.01
N GLY A 183 3.14 1.43 -10.16
CA GLY A 183 3.53 2.56 -10.99
C GLY A 183 2.74 3.84 -10.71
N GLY A 184 2.10 4.39 -11.74
CA GLY A 184 1.35 5.65 -11.66
C GLY A 184 0.22 5.66 -10.63
N SER A 185 -0.48 4.53 -10.43
CA SER A 185 -1.54 4.44 -9.42
C SER A 185 -1.00 4.60 -8.00
N ALA A 186 0.23 4.10 -7.73
CA ALA A 186 0.88 4.31 -6.43
C ALA A 186 1.27 5.78 -6.21
N VAL A 187 1.71 6.48 -7.27
CA VAL A 187 2.02 7.91 -7.22
C VAL A 187 0.75 8.71 -6.88
N LEU A 188 -0.36 8.43 -7.56
CA LEU A 188 -1.65 9.08 -7.30
C LEU A 188 -2.15 8.82 -5.87
N ALA A 189 -2.07 7.57 -5.40
CA ALA A 189 -2.45 7.19 -4.04
C ALA A 189 -1.59 7.88 -2.96
N ALA A 190 -0.27 7.99 -3.20
CA ALA A 190 0.65 8.70 -2.34
C ALA A 190 0.36 10.21 -2.33
N ALA A 191 0.14 10.82 -3.49
CA ALA A 191 -0.23 12.22 -3.63
C ALA A 191 -1.54 12.55 -2.90
N ALA A 192 -2.56 11.69 -3.02
CA ALA A 192 -3.82 11.85 -2.31
C ALA A 192 -3.62 11.83 -0.78
N THR A 193 -2.80 10.90 -0.29
CA THR A 193 -2.48 10.79 1.14
C THR A 193 -1.71 12.03 1.64
N LEU A 194 -0.79 12.58 0.84
CA LEU A 194 -0.07 13.81 1.16
C LEU A 194 -1.01 15.02 1.15
N ALA A 195 -1.92 15.11 0.18
CA ALA A 195 -2.93 16.16 0.10
C ALA A 195 -3.82 16.18 1.36
N VAL A 196 -4.26 15.01 1.85
CA VAL A 196 -4.98 14.90 3.12
C VAL A 196 -4.14 15.46 4.28
N GLY A 197 -2.85 15.13 4.34
CA GLY A 197 -1.93 15.67 5.34
C GLY A 197 -1.81 17.20 5.28
N GLY A 198 -1.69 17.75 4.07
CA GLY A 198 -1.64 19.19 3.81
C GLY A 198 -2.92 19.92 4.25
N ILE A 199 -4.09 19.37 3.92
CA ILE A 199 -5.40 19.91 4.34
C ILE A 199 -5.49 19.93 5.88
N VAL A 200 -5.11 18.83 6.55
CA VAL A 200 -5.11 18.76 8.01
C VAL A 200 -4.21 19.83 8.61
N TYR A 201 -2.99 20.00 8.07
CA TYR A 201 -2.05 21.02 8.53
C TYR A 201 -2.61 22.44 8.41
N LEU A 202 -3.22 22.78 7.27
CA LEU A 202 -3.84 24.09 7.03
C LEU A 202 -5.01 24.36 7.99
N LEU A 203 -5.90 23.37 8.17
CA LEU A 203 -7.05 23.49 9.06
C LEU A 203 -6.65 23.71 10.52
N GLU A 204 -5.55 23.11 10.96
CA GLU A 204 -5.04 23.33 12.31
C GLU A 204 -4.33 24.68 12.45
N LYS A 205 -3.49 25.06 11.49
CA LYS A 205 -2.79 26.34 11.49
C LYS A 205 -3.76 27.52 11.58
N ASN A 206 -4.87 27.47 10.84
CA ASN A 206 -5.86 28.55 10.82
C ASN A 206 -6.62 28.67 12.14
N ARG A 207 -6.92 27.55 12.82
CA ARG A 207 -7.60 27.56 14.11
C ARG A 207 -6.72 28.03 15.26
N THR A 208 -5.43 27.67 15.26
CA THR A 208 -4.47 28.20 16.25
C THR A 208 -4.34 29.71 16.16
N LYS A 209 -4.40 30.29 14.95
CA LYS A 209 -4.37 31.75 14.77
C LYS A 209 -5.62 32.45 15.31
N GLN A 210 -6.81 31.88 15.12
CA GLN A 210 -8.06 32.45 15.63
C GLN A 210 -8.09 32.48 17.17
N THR A 211 -7.66 31.43 17.84
CA THR A 211 -7.61 31.37 19.32
C THR A 211 -6.57 32.28 19.97
N VAL A 212 -5.68 32.92 19.19
CA VAL A 212 -4.68 33.88 19.69
C VAL A 212 -5.13 35.32 19.47
N GLN A 213 -6.17 35.54 18.65
CA GLN A 213 -6.74 36.86 18.36
C GLN A 213 -8.01 37.17 19.16
N GLU A 214 -8.56 36.18 19.86
CA GLU A 214 -9.64 36.32 20.87
C GLU A 214 -9.02 36.40 22.28
#